data_AF-A0A949EX34-F1
#
_entry.id   AF-A0A949EX34-F1
#
_cell.length_a   1.000
_cell.length_b   1.000
_cell.length_c   1.000
_cell.angle_alpha   90.00
_cell.angle_beta   90.00
_cell.angle_gamma   90.00
#
_symmetry.space_group_name_H-M   'P 1'
#
loop_
_entity.id
_entity.type
_entity.pdbx_description
1 polymer ?
#
loop_
_entity_poly.entity_id
_entity_poly.type
_entity_poly.pdbx_seq_one_letter_code
_entity_poly.pdbx_strand_id
1 'polypeptide(L)'
;SGELEEIEYVASRQKQIILIIVGIIGVVGGAQIVVESAVKIMTVLGVSEKFIGLTIVAFGTSLPELATSVVAALRKEMDISIGNLVGSNVFNILSVLGAASLVRPIPIPGGFIESGLVIDYAVMMFTSFLPWLMMRKTSTVTRKGGFILLCCYVGYLVYLIMKIQLVLGFSKSNGASRLFKDEDKEGRGNPPSL
;
A
#
# COMPACT_ATOMS: atom_id res chain seq x y z
N SER A 1 -2.43 44.52 -9.26
CA SER A 1 -3.81 44.48 -9.79
C SER A 1 -4.23 43.08 -10.23
N GLY A 2 -3.33 42.21 -10.73
CA GLY A 2 -3.69 40.82 -11.09
C GLY A 2 -3.87 39.83 -9.93
N GLU A 3 -3.22 40.03 -8.77
CA GLU A 3 -3.37 39.13 -7.60
C GLU A 3 -4.70 39.32 -6.86
N LEU A 4 -5.38 40.46 -7.03
CA LEU A 4 -6.67 40.72 -6.38
C LEU A 4 -7.86 40.17 -7.18
N GLU A 5 -7.70 39.97 -8.49
CA GLU A 5 -8.72 39.34 -9.36
C GLU A 5 -8.78 37.81 -9.17
N GLU A 6 -7.66 37.14 -8.91
CA GLU A 6 -7.62 35.69 -8.66
C GLU A 6 -8.32 35.32 -7.33
N ILE A 7 -8.24 36.19 -6.32
CA ILE A 7 -8.87 35.97 -5.01
C ILE A 7 -10.39 36.22 -5.08
N GLU A 8 -10.85 37.14 -5.94
CA GLU A 8 -12.27 37.43 -6.11
C GLU A 8 -13.04 36.28 -6.83
N TYR A 9 -12.39 35.56 -7.75
CA TYR A 9 -13.00 34.42 -8.45
C TYR A 9 -13.31 33.22 -7.52
N VAL A 10 -12.56 33.07 -6.43
CA VAL A 10 -12.65 31.93 -5.49
C VAL A 10 -13.60 32.21 -4.30
N ALA A 11 -14.25 33.37 -4.24
CA ALA A 11 -15.03 33.78 -3.07
C ALA A 11 -16.35 33.01 -2.83
N SER A 12 -16.92 32.34 -3.83
CA SER A 12 -18.15 31.57 -3.62
C SER A 12 -17.85 30.21 -2.97
N ARG A 13 -18.19 30.08 -1.69
CA ARG A 13 -18.10 28.82 -0.90
C ARG A 13 -18.67 27.62 -1.65
N GLN A 14 -19.72 27.83 -2.44
CA GLN A 14 -20.32 26.78 -3.28
C GLN A 14 -19.37 26.29 -4.37
N LYS A 15 -18.68 27.21 -5.07
CA LYS A 15 -17.68 26.84 -6.10
C LYS A 15 -16.51 26.06 -5.50
N GLN A 16 -16.04 26.44 -4.31
CA GLN A 16 -14.97 25.72 -3.61
C GLN A 16 -15.38 24.29 -3.26
N ILE A 17 -16.58 24.11 -2.70
CA ILE A 17 -17.12 22.78 -2.35
C ILE A 17 -17.24 21.92 -3.62
N ILE A 18 -17.78 22.48 -4.71
CA ILE A 18 -17.89 21.77 -5.98
C ILE A 18 -16.50 21.33 -6.48
N LEU A 19 -15.51 22.23 -6.44
CA LEU A 19 -14.17 21.94 -6.92
C LEU A 19 -13.47 20.86 -6.07
N ILE A 20 -13.70 20.85 -4.75
CA ILE A 20 -13.21 19.79 -3.85
C ILE A 20 -13.86 18.45 -4.22
N ILE A 21 -15.17 18.40 -4.38
CA ILE A 21 -15.90 17.16 -4.71
C ILE A 21 -15.42 16.60 -6.06
N VAL A 22 -15.34 17.45 -7.09
CA VAL A 22 -14.85 17.06 -8.41
C VAL A 22 -13.39 16.59 -8.33
N GLY A 23 -12.55 17.27 -7.54
CA GLY A 23 -11.16 16.85 -7.32
C GLY A 23 -11.05 15.46 -6.67
N ILE A 24 -11.84 15.19 -5.62
CA ILE A 24 -11.88 13.88 -4.94
C ILE A 24 -12.34 12.79 -5.92
N ILE A 25 -13.44 13.03 -6.64
CA ILE A 25 -13.94 12.07 -7.63
C ILE A 25 -12.89 11.82 -8.72
N GLY A 26 -12.23 12.87 -9.21
CA GLY A 26 -11.19 12.76 -10.23
C GLY A 26 -10.00 11.93 -9.77
N VAL A 27 -9.51 12.17 -8.56
CA VAL A 27 -8.35 11.44 -8.00
C VAL A 27 -8.72 9.99 -7.68
N VAL A 28 -9.85 9.75 -7.01
CA VAL A 28 -10.29 8.40 -6.64
C VAL A 28 -10.67 7.58 -7.87
N GLY A 29 -11.46 8.15 -8.78
CA GLY A 29 -11.87 7.50 -10.02
C GLY A 29 -10.68 7.23 -10.94
N GLY A 30 -9.74 8.17 -11.05
CA GLY A 30 -8.50 7.97 -11.78
C GLY A 30 -7.67 6.82 -11.22
N ALA A 31 -7.51 6.74 -9.89
CA ALA A 31 -6.82 5.63 -9.24
C ALA A 31 -7.51 4.29 -9.51
N GLN A 32 -8.85 4.23 -9.41
CA GLN A 32 -9.62 3.02 -9.70
C GLN A 32 -9.42 2.53 -11.14
N ILE A 33 -9.49 3.43 -12.12
CA ILE A 33 -9.28 3.08 -13.54
C ILE A 33 -7.88 2.52 -13.77
N VAL A 34 -6.86 3.13 -13.14
CA VAL A 34 -5.46 2.64 -13.22
C VAL A 34 -5.34 1.24 -12.63
N VAL A 35 -5.90 1.01 -11.44
CA VAL A 35 -5.87 -0.30 -10.77
C VAL A 35 -6.61 -1.36 -11.57
N GLU A 36 -7.83 -1.08 -12.03
CA GLU A 36 -8.63 -2.02 -12.82
C GLU A 36 -7.93 -2.40 -14.13
N SER A 37 -7.33 -1.41 -14.80
CA SER A 37 -6.59 -1.66 -16.05
C SER A 37 -5.36 -2.51 -15.80
N ALA A 38 -4.60 -2.23 -14.72
CA ALA A 38 -3.45 -3.02 -14.33
C ALA A 38 -3.83 -4.45 -13.95
N VAL A 39 -4.92 -4.65 -13.19
CA VAL A 39 -5.46 -5.97 -12.84
C VAL A 39 -5.81 -6.75 -14.10
N LYS A 40 -6.53 -6.15 -15.06
CA LYS A 40 -6.88 -6.80 -16.34
C LYS A 40 -5.65 -7.27 -17.10
N ILE A 41 -4.63 -6.42 -17.22
CA ILE A 41 -3.36 -6.76 -17.90
C ILE A 41 -2.69 -7.94 -17.19
N MET A 42 -2.56 -7.89 -15.86
CA MET A 42 -1.88 -8.92 -15.08
C MET A 42 -2.61 -10.26 -15.11
N THR A 43 -3.94 -10.25 -15.13
CA THR A 43 -4.74 -11.47 -15.31
C THR A 43 -4.52 -12.10 -16.68
N VAL A 44 -4.45 -11.30 -17.75
CA VAL A 44 -4.14 -11.80 -19.11
C VAL A 44 -2.73 -12.38 -19.19
N LEU A 45 -1.78 -11.81 -18.43
CA LEU A 45 -0.41 -12.33 -18.31
C LEU A 45 -0.30 -13.59 -17.44
N GLY A 46 -1.42 -14.13 -16.92
CA GLY A 46 -1.45 -15.36 -16.12
C GLY A 46 -0.93 -15.19 -14.69
N VAL A 47 -0.87 -13.95 -14.18
CA VAL A 47 -0.43 -13.69 -12.80
C VAL A 47 -1.56 -14.06 -11.83
N SER A 48 -1.22 -14.76 -10.75
CA SER A 48 -2.22 -15.21 -9.77
C SER A 48 -2.95 -14.05 -9.09
N GLU A 49 -4.25 -14.20 -8.86
CA GLU A 49 -5.08 -13.19 -8.17
C GLU A 49 -4.53 -12.81 -6.79
N LYS A 50 -3.95 -13.78 -6.07
CA LYS A 50 -3.30 -13.54 -4.77
C LYS A 50 -2.15 -12.54 -4.88
N PHE A 51 -1.30 -12.69 -5.91
CA PHE A 51 -0.20 -11.75 -6.16
C PHE A 51 -0.74 -10.35 -6.48
N ILE A 52 -1.75 -10.29 -7.36
CA ILE A 52 -2.36 -9.02 -7.79
C ILE A 52 -2.96 -8.27 -6.59
N GLY A 53 -3.72 -8.98 -5.74
CA GLY A 53 -4.32 -8.41 -4.53
C GLY A 53 -3.30 -7.91 -3.52
N LEU A 54 -2.21 -8.66 -3.31
CA LEU A 54 -1.14 -8.29 -2.37
C LEU A 54 -0.24 -7.16 -2.89
N THR A 55 -0.25 -6.84 -4.18
CA THR A 55 0.66 -5.87 -4.79
C THR A 55 -0.08 -4.72 -5.45
N ILE A 56 -0.69 -4.94 -6.61
CA ILE A 56 -1.32 -3.90 -7.44
C ILE A 56 -2.47 -3.23 -6.71
N VAL A 57 -3.35 -4.02 -6.08
CA VAL A 57 -4.51 -3.46 -5.36
C VAL A 57 -4.04 -2.68 -4.13
N ALA A 58 -3.10 -3.24 -3.36
CA ALA A 58 -2.51 -2.58 -2.19
C ALA A 58 -1.77 -1.28 -2.54
N PHE A 59 -1.05 -1.24 -3.66
CA PHE A 59 -0.42 -0.02 -4.16
C PHE A 59 -1.47 0.99 -4.65
N GLY A 60 -2.52 0.48 -5.31
CA GLY A 60 -3.64 1.23 -5.83
C GLY A 60 -4.36 2.09 -4.79
N THR A 61 -4.51 1.58 -3.56
CA THR A 61 -5.16 2.33 -2.47
C THR A 61 -4.38 3.56 -2.03
N SER A 62 -3.07 3.62 -2.31
CA SER A 62 -2.20 4.76 -1.95
C SER A 62 -1.94 5.74 -3.11
N LEU A 63 -2.47 5.46 -4.30
CA LEU A 63 -2.33 6.33 -5.47
C LEU A 63 -2.99 7.70 -5.26
N PRO A 64 -4.20 7.82 -4.68
CA PRO A 64 -4.81 9.11 -4.38
C PRO A 64 -3.90 9.99 -3.51
N GLU A 65 -3.37 9.44 -2.43
CA GLU A 65 -2.51 10.13 -1.49
C GLU A 65 -1.17 10.53 -2.11
N LEU A 66 -0.62 9.68 -2.98
CA LEU A 66 0.58 10.01 -3.75
C LEU A 66 0.31 11.20 -4.66
N ALA A 67 -0.80 11.19 -5.40
CA ALA A 67 -1.17 12.26 -6.32
C ALA A 67 -1.37 13.58 -5.57
N THR A 68 -2.11 13.58 -4.46
CA THR A 68 -2.34 14.79 -3.67
C THR A 68 -1.06 15.32 -3.04
N SER A 69 -0.18 14.44 -2.53
CA SER A 69 1.12 14.83 -1.96
C SER A 69 2.04 15.45 -3.00
N VAL A 70 2.15 14.84 -4.18
CA VAL A 70 3.00 15.34 -5.27
C VAL A 70 2.51 16.70 -5.75
N VAL A 71 1.20 16.88 -5.94
CA VAL A 71 0.64 18.19 -6.34
C VAL A 71 0.90 19.26 -5.28
N ALA A 72 0.71 18.94 -3.99
CA ALA A 72 1.02 19.86 -2.90
C ALA A 72 2.51 20.25 -2.88
N ALA A 73 3.41 19.28 -3.03
CA ALA A 73 4.85 19.52 -3.09
C ALA A 73 5.24 20.37 -4.33
N LEU A 74 4.65 20.13 -5.50
CA LEU A 74 4.88 20.93 -6.71
C LEU A 74 4.41 22.38 -6.57
N ARG A 75 3.35 22.61 -5.79
CA ARG A 75 2.86 23.95 -5.42
C ARG A 75 3.69 24.62 -4.32
N LYS A 76 4.77 23.99 -3.86
CA LYS A 76 5.61 24.43 -2.72
C LYS A 76 4.86 24.47 -1.38
N GLU A 77 3.72 23.80 -1.29
CA GLU A 77 2.93 23.67 -0.07
C GLU A 77 3.37 22.42 0.69
N MET A 78 4.60 22.44 1.21
CA MET A 78 5.20 21.27 1.88
C MET A 78 4.43 20.85 3.14
N ASP A 79 3.83 21.81 3.86
CA ASP A 79 3.05 21.50 5.06
C ASP A 79 1.81 20.67 4.74
N ILE A 80 1.14 20.98 3.62
CA ILE A 80 0.00 20.19 3.12
C ILE A 80 0.46 18.79 2.70
N SER A 81 1.59 18.70 1.99
CA SER A 81 2.14 17.40 1.55
C SER A 81 2.53 16.52 2.74
N ILE A 82 3.17 17.07 3.78
CA ILE A 82 3.57 16.33 4.98
C ILE A 82 2.34 15.96 5.80
N GLY A 83 1.37 16.87 5.93
CA GLY A 83 0.11 16.62 6.60
C GLY A 83 -0.67 15.46 5.97
N ASN A 84 -0.73 15.40 4.64
CA ASN A 84 -1.33 14.28 3.93
C ASN A 84 -0.55 12.97 4.14
N LEU A 85 0.78 12.98 4.04
CA LEU A 85 1.62 11.81 4.25
C LEU A 85 1.46 11.21 5.66
N VAL A 86 1.57 12.04 6.70
CA VAL A 86 1.49 11.60 8.09
C VAL A 86 0.04 11.28 8.47
N GLY A 87 -0.90 12.13 8.09
CA GLY A 87 -2.32 11.99 8.40
C GLY A 87 -2.92 10.69 7.86
N SER A 88 -2.65 10.35 6.60
CA SER A 88 -3.17 9.13 5.98
C SER A 88 -2.61 7.86 6.63
N ASN A 89 -1.33 7.85 7.02
CA ASN A 89 -0.74 6.71 7.72
C ASN A 89 -1.33 6.53 9.13
N VAL A 90 -1.51 7.63 9.87
CA VAL A 90 -2.15 7.58 11.20
C VAL A 90 -3.62 7.13 11.07
N PHE A 91 -4.36 7.66 10.10
CA PHE A 91 -5.74 7.26 9.82
C PHE A 91 -5.84 5.78 9.45
N ASN A 92 -4.97 5.26 8.58
CA ASN A 92 -4.99 3.85 8.19
C ASN A 92 -4.71 2.92 9.37
N ILE A 93 -3.78 3.27 10.25
CA ILE A 93 -3.47 2.45 11.44
C ILE A 93 -4.60 2.52 12.47
N LEU A 94 -5.11 3.72 12.80
CA LEU A 94 -6.11 3.87 13.84
C LEU A 94 -7.51 3.46 13.39
N SER A 95 -7.91 3.87 12.19
CA SER A 95 -9.26 3.65 11.68
C SER A 95 -9.37 2.32 10.95
N VAL A 96 -8.56 2.05 9.93
CA VAL A 96 -8.71 0.82 9.13
C VAL A 96 -8.27 -0.40 9.93
N LEU A 97 -7.02 -0.41 10.42
CA LEU A 97 -6.49 -1.54 11.19
C LEU A 97 -7.20 -1.67 12.56
N GLY A 98 -7.45 -0.55 13.25
CA GLY A 98 -8.21 -0.54 14.50
C GLY A 98 -9.63 -1.08 14.35
N ALA A 99 -10.41 -0.59 13.38
CA ALA A 99 -11.77 -1.10 13.14
C ALA A 99 -11.76 -2.56 12.69
N ALA A 100 -10.83 -2.97 11.81
CA ALA A 100 -10.70 -4.36 11.39
C ALA A 100 -10.46 -5.30 12.59
N SER A 101 -9.60 -4.89 13.54
CA SER A 101 -9.29 -5.65 14.75
C SER A 101 -10.47 -5.81 15.72
N LEU A 102 -11.38 -4.82 15.75
CA LEU A 102 -12.61 -4.89 16.56
C LEU A 102 -13.63 -5.86 15.96
N VAL A 103 -13.70 -5.96 14.64
CA VAL A 103 -14.63 -6.87 13.95
C VAL A 103 -14.14 -8.30 14.05
N ARG A 104 -12.85 -8.55 13.77
CA ARG A 104 -12.26 -9.89 13.84
C ARG A 104 -10.78 -9.81 14.22
N PRO A 105 -10.31 -10.63 15.18
CA PRO A 105 -8.89 -10.74 15.46
C PRO A 105 -8.13 -11.09 14.18
N ILE A 106 -7.08 -10.32 13.88
CA ILE A 106 -6.28 -10.50 12.67
C ILE A 106 -5.32 -11.67 12.93
N PRO A 107 -5.54 -12.85 12.32
CA PRO A 107 -4.68 -14.00 12.58
C PRO A 107 -3.29 -13.74 11.97
N ILE A 108 -2.23 -14.01 12.73
CA ILE A 108 -0.84 -13.98 12.27
C ILE A 108 -0.35 -15.43 12.16
N PRO A 109 -0.46 -16.09 10.98
CA PRO A 109 -0.15 -17.51 10.84
C PRO A 109 1.36 -17.73 11.00
N GLY A 110 1.78 -18.49 12.02
CA GLY A 110 3.20 -18.72 12.36
C GLY A 110 3.78 -17.73 13.40
N GLY A 111 2.97 -16.81 13.92
CA GLY A 111 3.44 -15.83 14.90
C GLY A 111 4.34 -14.74 14.30
N PHE A 112 4.74 -13.79 15.14
CA PHE A 112 5.43 -12.56 14.70
C PHE A 112 6.79 -12.84 14.02
N ILE A 113 7.53 -13.84 14.52
CA ILE A 113 8.89 -14.16 14.07
C ILE A 113 8.88 -14.94 12.75
N GLU A 114 8.06 -15.99 12.62
CA GLU A 114 8.08 -16.86 11.42
C GLU A 114 7.39 -16.23 10.21
N SER A 115 6.47 -15.28 10.44
CA SER A 115 5.76 -14.58 9.36
C SER A 115 6.63 -13.57 8.59
N GLY A 116 7.85 -13.31 9.06
CA GLY A 116 8.72 -12.27 8.50
C GLY A 116 8.19 -10.84 8.72
N LEU A 117 7.20 -10.66 9.60
CA LEU A 117 6.64 -9.36 9.97
C LEU A 117 7.66 -8.50 10.74
N VAL A 118 8.61 -9.13 11.44
CA VAL A 118 9.71 -8.43 12.13
C VAL A 118 10.47 -7.51 11.17
N ILE A 119 10.77 -7.98 9.96
CA ILE A 119 11.51 -7.19 8.96
C ILE A 119 10.63 -6.03 8.48
N ASP A 120 9.36 -6.29 8.18
CA ASP A 120 8.43 -5.27 7.68
C ASP A 120 8.24 -4.15 8.74
N TYR A 121 8.06 -4.51 10.02
CA TYR A 121 7.99 -3.54 11.12
C TYR A 121 9.32 -2.82 11.38
N ALA A 122 10.46 -3.50 11.29
CA ALA A 122 11.77 -2.89 11.46
C ALA A 122 12.05 -1.86 10.37
N VAL A 123 11.73 -2.18 9.11
CA VAL A 123 11.84 -1.25 7.99
C VAL A 123 10.87 -0.07 8.17
N MET A 124 9.63 -0.32 8.61
CA MET A 124 8.67 0.76 8.88
C MET A 124 9.17 1.72 9.97
N MET A 125 9.73 1.18 11.05
CA MET A 125 10.29 1.99 12.14
C MET A 125 11.53 2.78 11.69
N PHE A 126 12.44 2.13 10.96
CA PHE A 126 13.64 2.77 10.41
C PHE A 126 13.30 3.90 9.44
N THR A 127 12.42 3.63 8.48
CA THR A 127 12.01 4.62 7.46
C THR A 127 11.17 5.76 8.03
N SER A 128 10.45 5.55 9.13
CA SER A 128 9.75 6.64 9.85
C SER A 128 10.73 7.50 10.66
N PHE A 129 11.77 6.89 11.22
CA PHE A 129 12.78 7.59 12.03
C PHE A 129 13.80 8.36 11.16
N LEU A 130 14.09 7.86 9.95
CA LEU A 130 15.13 8.41 9.08
C LEU A 130 14.87 9.88 8.68
N PRO A 131 13.68 10.30 8.20
CA PRO A 131 13.38 11.71 7.91
C PRO A 131 13.52 12.60 9.14
N TRP A 132 13.09 12.15 10.31
CA TRP A 132 13.23 12.89 11.56
C TRP A 132 14.71 13.14 11.89
N LEU A 133 15.57 12.12 11.72
CA LEU A 133 17.01 12.26 11.92
C LEU A 133 17.63 13.25 10.91
N MET A 134 17.19 13.23 9.65
CA MET A 134 17.67 14.13 8.60
C MET A 134 17.22 15.59 8.80
N MET A 135 16.02 15.79 9.35
CA MET A 135 15.44 17.12 9.56
C MET A 135 15.97 17.82 10.82
N ARG A 136 16.63 17.11 11.75
CA ARG A 136 17.14 17.67 13.02
C ARG A 136 18.02 18.92 12.90
N LYS A 137 18.73 19.10 11.79
CA LYS A 137 19.66 20.24 11.61
C LYS A 137 19.12 21.38 10.73
N THR A 138 18.15 21.14 9.87
CA THR A 138 17.79 22.10 8.81
C THR A 138 16.28 22.23 8.60
N SER A 139 15.46 21.52 9.40
CA SER A 139 13.99 21.46 9.31
C SER A 139 13.43 21.22 7.90
N THR A 140 14.27 20.73 6.98
CA THR A 140 13.97 20.59 5.56
C THR A 140 14.60 19.30 5.04
N VAL A 141 13.87 18.57 4.22
CA VAL A 141 14.39 17.41 3.51
C VAL A 141 15.01 17.90 2.19
N THR A 142 16.33 17.89 2.13
CA THR A 142 17.05 18.26 0.91
C THR A 142 16.90 17.19 -0.18
N ARG A 143 17.13 17.55 -1.45
CA ARG A 143 17.11 16.61 -2.60
C ARG A 143 17.93 15.33 -2.35
N LYS A 144 19.06 15.44 -1.66
CA LYS A 144 19.91 14.29 -1.30
C LYS A 144 19.20 13.36 -0.31
N GLY A 145 18.45 13.90 0.65
CA GLY A 145 17.66 13.09 1.59
C GLY A 145 16.46 12.41 0.92
N GLY A 146 15.77 13.11 0.02
CA GLY A 146 14.72 12.51 -0.80
C GLY A 146 15.25 11.35 -1.65
N PHE A 147 16.45 11.48 -2.23
CA PHE A 147 17.08 10.40 -3.00
C PHE A 147 17.41 9.18 -2.14
N ILE A 148 17.95 9.37 -0.93
CA ILE A 148 18.22 8.26 0.01
C ILE A 148 16.91 7.53 0.39
N LEU A 149 15.85 8.28 0.72
CA LEU A 149 14.54 7.70 1.03
C LEU A 149 13.96 6.91 -0.15
N LEU A 150 14.11 7.43 -1.37
CA LEU A 150 13.67 6.76 -2.59
C LEU A 150 14.45 5.45 -2.82
N CYS A 151 15.78 5.46 -2.63
CA CYS A 151 16.60 4.25 -2.73
C CYS A 151 16.19 3.20 -1.70
N CYS A 152 15.92 3.59 -0.45
CA CYS A 152 15.40 2.68 0.58
C CYS A 152 14.05 2.09 0.18
N TYR A 153 13.15 2.91 -0.36
CA TYR A 153 11.83 2.47 -0.84
C TYR A 153 11.95 1.45 -1.98
N VAL A 154 12.77 1.73 -3.00
CA VAL A 154 12.99 0.82 -4.13
C VAL A 154 13.63 -0.49 -3.66
N GLY A 155 14.64 -0.42 -2.78
CA GLY A 155 15.25 -1.60 -2.20
C GLY A 155 14.26 -2.48 -1.44
N TYR A 156 13.39 -1.87 -0.63
CA TYR A 156 12.34 -2.59 0.07
C TYR A 156 11.28 -3.18 -0.87
N LEU A 157 10.91 -2.47 -1.95
CA LEU A 157 10.00 -3.01 -2.96
C LEU A 157 10.56 -4.27 -3.64
N VAL A 158 11.85 -4.28 -4.00
CA VAL A 158 12.50 -5.46 -4.59
C VAL A 158 12.48 -6.63 -3.60
N TYR A 159 12.81 -6.38 -2.34
CA TYR A 159 12.72 -7.38 -1.28
C TYR A 159 11.29 -7.93 -1.13
N LEU A 160 10.29 -7.05 -1.12
CA LEU A 160 8.88 -7.43 -1.00
C LEU A 160 8.45 -8.31 -2.18
N ILE A 161 8.80 -7.96 -3.41
CA ILE A 161 8.49 -8.75 -4.60
C ILE A 161 9.13 -10.14 -4.52
N MET A 162 10.41 -10.23 -4.13
CA MET A 162 11.10 -11.51 -3.94
C MET A 162 10.43 -12.36 -2.85
N LYS A 163 10.08 -11.76 -1.71
CA LYS A 163 9.36 -12.41 -0.60
C LYS A 163 8.01 -12.96 -1.07
N ILE A 164 7.22 -12.17 -1.81
CA ILE A 164 5.91 -12.59 -2.31
C ILE A 164 6.05 -13.74 -3.31
N GLN A 165 7.01 -13.68 -4.25
CA GLN A 165 7.27 -14.77 -5.20
C GLN A 165 7.68 -16.06 -4.48
N LEU A 166 8.53 -15.95 -3.47
CA LEU A 166 8.94 -17.08 -2.63
C LEU A 166 7.73 -17.68 -1.88
N VAL A 167 6.91 -16.87 -1.21
CA VAL A 167 5.71 -17.32 -0.49
C VAL A 167 4.69 -18.00 -1.41
N LEU A 168 4.47 -17.46 -2.62
CA LEU A 168 3.58 -18.08 -3.59
C LEU A 168 4.17 -19.38 -4.17
N GLY A 169 5.49 -19.44 -4.37
CA GLY A 169 6.20 -20.67 -4.73
C GLY A 169 6.03 -21.77 -3.68
N PHE A 170 6.18 -21.43 -2.39
CA PHE A 170 5.90 -22.33 -1.28
C PHE A 170 4.44 -22.75 -1.20
N SER A 171 3.49 -21.83 -1.43
CA SER A 171 2.05 -22.16 -1.44
C SER A 171 1.70 -23.13 -2.57
N LYS A 172 2.34 -23.03 -3.74
CA LYS A 172 2.15 -23.96 -4.86
C LYS A 172 2.71 -25.35 -4.53
N SER A 173 3.89 -25.42 -3.90
CA SER A 173 4.53 -26.68 -3.49
C SER A 173 3.75 -27.39 -2.39
N ASN A 174 3.34 -26.69 -1.33
CA ASN A 174 2.59 -27.28 -0.22
C ASN A 174 1.16 -27.69 -0.60
N GLY A 175 0.55 -27.02 -1.58
CA GLY A 175 -0.75 -27.42 -2.13
C GLY A 175 -0.68 -28.74 -2.89
N ALA A 176 0.36 -28.94 -3.71
CA ALA A 176 0.57 -30.18 -4.45
C ALA A 176 0.84 -31.38 -3.53
N SER A 177 1.69 -31.21 -2.50
CA SER A 177 2.00 -32.28 -1.55
C SER A 177 0.81 -32.74 -0.69
N ARG A 178 -0.23 -31.91 -0.53
CA ARG A 178 -1.47 -32.31 0.16
C ARG A 178 -2.36 -33.17 -0.73
N LEU A 179 -2.48 -32.85 -2.02
CA LEU A 179 -3.26 -33.66 -2.96
C LEU A 179 -2.70 -35.09 -3.11
N PHE A 180 -1.38 -35.23 -3.23
CA PHE A 180 -0.74 -36.55 -3.29
C PHE A 180 -0.97 -37.38 -2.00
N LYS A 181 -1.09 -36.71 -0.85
CA LYS A 181 -1.31 -37.38 0.44
C LYS A 181 -2.77 -37.79 0.67
N ASP A 182 -3.70 -37.12 0.02
CA ASP A 182 -5.12 -37.45 0.06
C ASP A 182 -5.45 -38.55 -0.97
N GLU A 183 -4.83 -38.57 -2.15
CA GLU A 183 -4.91 -39.69 -3.10
C GLU A 183 -4.38 -41.01 -2.50
N ASP A 184 -3.25 -40.98 -1.78
CA ASP A 184 -2.68 -42.15 -1.08
C ASP A 184 -3.55 -42.66 0.09
N LYS A 185 -4.51 -41.84 0.55
CA LYS A 185 -5.47 -42.20 1.60
C LYS A 185 -6.79 -42.70 1.03
N GLU A 186 -7.25 -42.14 -0.09
CA GLU A 186 -8.44 -42.61 -0.80
C GLU A 186 -8.20 -43.96 -1.51
N GLY A 187 -6.97 -44.23 -1.96
CA GLY A 187 -6.56 -45.53 -2.52
C GLY A 187 -6.42 -46.67 -1.50
N ARG A 188 -6.49 -46.40 -0.20
CA ARG A 188 -6.49 -47.41 0.87
C ARG A 188 -7.90 -47.58 1.46
N GLY A 189 -8.82 -48.00 0.59
CA GLY A 189 -10.11 -48.56 1.00
C GLY A 189 -9.88 -49.75 1.93
N ASN A 190 -10.51 -49.68 3.11
CA ASN A 190 -10.51 -50.72 4.14
C ASN A 190 -10.81 -52.10 3.51
N PRO A 191 -10.01 -53.16 3.73
CA PRO A 191 -10.39 -54.48 3.27
C PRO A 191 -11.73 -54.86 3.93
N PRO A 192 -12.67 -55.47 3.19
CA PRO A 192 -13.93 -55.90 3.77
C PRO A 192 -13.65 -56.84 4.94
N SER A 193 -14.14 -56.48 6.12
CA SER A 193 -14.18 -57.35 7.29
C SER A 193 -15.10 -58.53 6.96
N LEU A 194 -14.49 -59.67 6.65
CA LEU A 194 -15.13 -60.98 6.73
C LEU A 194 -15.20 -61.43 8.19
#